data_AF-A0A318JAS5-F1
#
_entry.id   AF-A0A318JAS5-F1
#
_cell.length_a   1.000
_cell.length_b   1.000
_cell.length_c   1.000
_cell.angle_alpha   90.00
_cell.angle_beta   90.00
_cell.angle_gamma   90.00
#
_symmetry.space_group_name_H-M   'P 1'
#
loop_
_entity.id
_entity.type
_entity.pdbx_description
1 polymer ?
#
loop_
_entity_poly.entity_id
_entity_poly.type
_entity_poly.pdbx_seq_one_letter_code
_entity_poly.pdbx_strand_id
1 'polypeptide(L)' 'MKLDEFYSNKKDGEISATEAQSLNEELAKISLNDIPLDCRALVADYLTLALNMQSVRKEISPALDSLLSEIQAQG' A
#
# COMPACT_ATOMS: atom_id res chain seq x y z
N MET A 1 3.89 9.96 4.43
CA MET A 1 5.04 9.19 3.94
C MET A 1 4.92 9.02 2.43
N LYS A 2 6.04 9.12 1.70
CA LYS A 2 6.10 8.83 0.26
C LYS A 2 6.40 7.35 -0.01
N LEU A 3 6.10 6.87 -1.22
CA LEU A 3 6.37 5.48 -1.63
C LEU A 3 7.85 5.10 -1.50
N ASP A 4 8.76 5.99 -1.88
CA ASP A 4 10.21 5.76 -1.78
C ASP A 4 10.69 5.54 -0.33
N GLU A 5 10.12 6.32 0.60
CA GLU A 5 10.37 6.15 2.03
C GLU A 5 9.79 4.84 2.55
N PHE A 6 8.60 4.46 2.08
CA PHE A 6 7.96 3.19 2.43
C PHE A 6 8.77 1.98 1.93
N TYR A 7 9.28 2.03 0.69
CA TYR A 7 10.14 0.98 0.14
C TYR A 7 11.49 0.88 0.82
N SER A 8 11.99 1.99 1.37
CA SER A 8 13.26 2.04 2.10
C SER A 8 13.10 1.60 3.56
N ASN A 9 11.96 1.91 4.20
CA ASN A 9 11.60 1.47 5.54
C ASN A 9 11.01 0.05 5.54
N LYS A 10 11.75 -0.93 5.00
CA LYS A 10 11.28 -2.32 4.81
C LYS A 10 10.89 -3.09 6.08
N LYS A 11 11.10 -2.55 7.28
CA LYS A 11 10.83 -3.22 8.57
C LYS A 11 11.04 -2.21 9.71
N ASP A 12 10.24 -2.29 10.76
CA ASP A 12 10.46 -1.70 12.10
C ASP A 12 10.00 -0.25 12.39
N GLY A 13 9.46 0.50 11.43
CA GLY A 13 8.85 1.80 11.74
C GLY A 13 7.35 1.69 12.03
N GLU A 14 6.91 2.04 13.24
CA GLU A 14 5.48 2.30 13.50
C GLU A 14 5.06 3.52 12.65
N ILE A 15 4.31 3.29 11.59
CA ILE A 15 3.80 4.38 10.73
C ILE A 15 2.62 5.06 11.43
N SER A 16 2.72 6.38 11.58
CA SER A 16 1.63 7.16 12.16
C SER A 16 0.39 7.15 11.26
N ALA A 17 -0.79 7.44 11.84
CA ALA A 17 -2.04 7.48 11.08
C ALA A 17 -2.00 8.47 9.88
N THR A 18 -1.28 9.59 10.03
CA THR A 18 -1.12 10.58 8.95
C THR A 18 -0.22 10.05 7.83
N GLU A 19 0.84 9.34 8.20
CA GLU A 19 1.73 8.71 7.23
C GLU A 19 1.04 7.58 6.47
N ALA A 20 0.30 6.73 7.17
CA ALA A 20 -0.53 5.68 6.58
C ALA A 20 -1.57 6.27 5.63
N GLN A 21 -2.23 7.37 6.00
CA GLN A 21 -3.18 8.03 5.11
C GLN A 21 -2.51 8.56 3.84
N SER A 22 -1.36 9.22 3.97
CA SER A 22 -0.61 9.70 2.80
C SER A 22 -0.17 8.55 1.90
N LEU A 23 0.29 7.45 2.50
CA LEU A 23 0.73 6.26 1.77
C LEU A 23 -0.44 5.62 1.01
N ASN A 24 -1.61 5.49 1.65
CA ASN A 24 -2.83 5.02 1.01
C ASN A 24 -3.24 5.90 -0.18
N GLU A 25 -3.14 7.22 -0.05
CA GLU A 25 -3.45 8.15 -1.14
C GLU A 25 -2.49 8.04 -2.32
N GLU A 26 -1.20 7.76 -2.07
CA GLU A 26 -0.22 7.53 -3.13
C GLU A 26 -0.42 6.16 -3.79
N LEU A 27 -0.62 5.11 -3.00
CA LEU A 27 -0.89 3.76 -3.52
C LEU A 27 -2.16 3.72 -4.38
N ALA A 28 -3.18 4.52 -4.06
CA ALA A 28 -4.42 4.60 -4.84
C ALA A 28 -4.26 5.25 -6.22
N LYS A 29 -3.13 5.93 -6.48
CA LYS A 29 -2.87 6.62 -7.76
C LYS A 29 -1.94 5.85 -8.69
N ILE A 30 -1.20 4.88 -8.17
CA ILE A 30 -0.22 4.13 -8.94
C ILE A 30 -0.80 2.80 -9.43
N SER A 31 -0.12 2.20 -10.41
CA SER A 31 -0.43 0.86 -10.91
C SER A 31 0.59 -0.17 -10.43
N LEU A 32 0.31 -1.44 -10.66
CA LEU A 32 1.24 -2.54 -10.37
C LEU A 32 2.63 -2.37 -11.03
N ASN A 33 2.69 -1.72 -12.19
CA ASN A 33 3.95 -1.49 -12.93
C ASN A 33 4.84 -0.43 -12.28
N ASP A 34 4.25 0.46 -11.48
CA ASP A 34 4.98 1.49 -10.74
C ASP A 34 5.63 0.93 -9.47
N ILE A 35 5.22 -0.28 -9.04
CA ILE A 35 5.73 -0.93 -7.83
C ILE A 35 6.89 -1.86 -8.18
N PRO A 36 8.10 -1.63 -7.63
CA PRO A 36 9.22 -2.54 -7.81
C PRO A 36 8.88 -3.96 -7.36
N LEU A 37 9.27 -4.97 -8.15
CA LEU A 37 9.00 -6.39 -7.87
C LEU A 37 9.37 -6.80 -6.43
N ASP A 38 10.56 -6.41 -5.97
CA ASP A 38 11.06 -6.69 -4.61
C ASP A 38 10.30 -5.97 -3.48
N CYS A 39 9.38 -5.07 -3.82
CA CYS A 39 8.54 -4.32 -2.89
C CYS A 39 7.06 -4.71 -2.97
N ARG A 40 6.66 -5.51 -3.96
CA ARG A 40 5.25 -5.92 -4.12
C ARG A 40 4.72 -6.70 -2.92
N ALA A 41 5.51 -7.61 -2.36
CA ALA A 41 5.14 -8.34 -1.15
C ALA A 41 4.89 -7.38 0.04
N LEU A 42 5.79 -6.40 0.23
CA LEU A 42 5.65 -5.38 1.27
C LEU A 42 4.36 -4.55 1.09
N VAL A 43 4.06 -4.12 -0.13
CA VAL A 43 2.83 -3.37 -0.44
C VAL A 43 1.61 -4.26 -0.20
N ALA A 44 1.65 -5.53 -0.60
CA ALA A 44 0.55 -6.46 -0.38
C ALA A 44 0.25 -6.69 1.10
N ASP A 45 1.28 -6.91 1.93
CA ASP A 45 1.14 -7.06 3.38
C ASP A 45 0.52 -5.80 4.01
N TYR A 46 1.02 -4.62 3.63
CA TYR A 46 0.50 -3.34 4.10
C TYR A 46 -0.97 -3.13 3.72
N LEU A 47 -1.31 -3.31 2.44
CA LEU A 47 -2.67 -3.11 1.94
C LEU A 47 -3.66 -4.10 2.57
N THR A 48 -3.24 -5.36 2.74
CA THR A 48 -4.03 -6.38 3.42
C THR A 48 -4.37 -5.94 4.84
N LEU A 49 -3.39 -5.46 5.60
CA LEU A 49 -3.62 -4.96 6.96
C LEU A 49 -4.52 -3.71 6.96
N ALA A 50 -4.21 -2.72 6.11
CA ALA A 50 -4.93 -1.46 6.06
C ALA A 50 -6.41 -1.64 5.70
N LEU A 51 -6.71 -2.48 4.70
CA LEU A 51 -8.07 -2.78 4.27
C LEU A 51 -8.82 -3.60 5.32
N ASN A 52 -8.17 -4.60 5.93
CA ASN A 52 -8.78 -5.42 6.98
C ASN A 52 -9.13 -4.61 8.24
N MET A 53 -8.28 -3.65 8.61
CA MET A 53 -8.52 -2.75 9.74
C MET A 53 -9.55 -1.64 9.43
N GLN A 54 -10.05 -1.56 8.19
CA GLN A 54 -10.89 -0.44 7.71
C GLN A 54 -10.24 0.94 7.95
N SER A 55 -8.91 0.99 7.99
CA SER A 55 -8.11 2.21 8.23
C SER A 55 -7.92 3.06 6.97
N VAL A 56 -8.76 2.85 5.96
CA VAL A 56 -8.67 3.43 4.62
C VAL A 56 -9.94 4.24 4.34
N ARG A 57 -9.81 5.39 3.67
CA ARG A 57 -10.98 6.17 3.24
C ARG A 57 -11.77 5.39 2.19
N LYS A 58 -13.10 5.38 2.33
CA LYS A 58 -14.03 4.64 1.44
C LYS A 58 -13.85 4.98 -0.04
N GLU A 59 -13.44 6.21 -0.35
CA GLU A 59 -13.24 6.69 -1.72
C GLU A 59 -12.05 6.03 -2.42
N ILE A 60 -11.00 5.66 -1.68
CA ILE A 60 -9.78 5.05 -2.22
C ILE A 60 -9.73 3.53 -1.98
N SER A 61 -10.57 2.99 -1.08
CA SER A 61 -10.63 1.56 -0.79
C SER A 61 -10.77 0.68 -2.05
N PRO A 62 -11.62 1.00 -3.05
CA PRO A 62 -11.73 0.19 -4.26
C PRO A 62 -10.44 0.16 -5.10
N ALA A 63 -9.73 1.30 -5.17
CA ALA A 63 -8.48 1.38 -5.91
C ALA A 63 -7.37 0.56 -5.23
N LEU A 64 -7.30 0.62 -3.90
CA LEU A 64 -6.34 -0.16 -3.12
C LEU A 64 -6.64 -1.66 -3.15
N ASP A 65 -7.92 -2.05 -3.12
CA ASP A 65 -8.34 -3.45 -3.23
C ASP A 65 -8.02 -4.04 -4.62
N SER A 66 -8.24 -3.24 -5.68
CA SER A 66 -7.85 -3.61 -7.05
C SER A 66 -6.34 -3.80 -7.14
N LEU A 67 -5.55 -2.85 -6.62
CA LEU A 67 -4.09 -2.94 -6.64
C LEU A 67 -3.59 -4.17 -5.87
N LEU A 68 -4.16 -4.45 -4.69
CA LEU A 68 -3.83 -5.64 -3.91
C LEU A 68 -4.13 -6.93 -4.70
N SER A 69 -5.29 -6.99 -5.34
CA SER A 69 -5.70 -8.13 -6.17
C SER A 69 -4.75 -8.35 -7.34
N GLU A 70 -4.33 -7.27 -8.02
CA GLU A 70 -3.35 -7.32 -9.11
C GLU A 70 -1.98 -7.81 -8.63
N ILE A 71 -1.52 -7.36 -7.47
CA ILE A 71 -0.27 -7.84 -6.87
C ILE A 71 -0.35 -9.34 -6.57
N GLN A 72 -1.45 -9.80 -5.96
CA GLN A 72 -1.65 -11.20 -5.60
C GLN A 72 -1.82 -12.12 -6.82
N ALA A 73 -2.41 -11.62 -7.91
CA ALA A 73 -2.57 -12.37 -9.16
C ALA A 73 -1.24 -12.60 -9.93
N GLN A 74 -0.16 -11.90 -9.54
CA GLN A 74 1.18 -12.12 -10.09
C GLN A 74 2.06 -13.02 -9.22
N GLY A 75 1.51 -13.59 -8.14
CA GLY A 75 2.16 -14.57 -7.27
C GLY A 75 2.09 -16.00 -7.78
#